data_AF-A0A831M371-F1
#
_entry.id   AF-A0A831M371-F1
#
_cell.length_a   1.000
_cell.length_b   1.000
_cell.length_c   1.000
_cell.angle_alpha   90.00
_cell.angle_beta   90.00
_cell.angle_gamma   90.00
#
_symmetry.space_group_name_H-M   'P 1'
#
loop_
_entity.id
_entity.type
_entity.pdbx_description
1 polymer ?
#
loop_
_entity_poly.entity_id
_entity_poly.type
_entity_poly.pdbx_seq_one_letter_code
_entity_poly.pdbx_strand_id
1 'polypeptide(L)'
;MASTLSIPIMLPFKPEPNEDLSGCLDDLESSSLFRMLPNNAREYVRNSPHLLEYLNILPVNTYGIPLFFPELTREARKMENLNLIYPAGSDTFIHILQDPNDVRNYYIPIEPPFLHSVTSLMPAVERRLIDLLDALEENPGTEEERIVVLKRLVGEIIYLKKEGEDIG
;
A
#
# COMPACT_ATOMS: atom_id res chain seq x y z
N MET A 1 -18.38 7.53 -21.17
CA MET A 1 -16.92 7.54 -21.04
C MET A 1 -16.60 7.44 -19.56
N ALA A 2 -16.48 6.23 -19.01
CA ALA A 2 -16.16 6.05 -17.60
C ALA A 2 -14.64 6.28 -17.45
N SER A 3 -14.27 7.29 -16.68
CA SER A 3 -12.88 7.52 -16.30
C SER A 3 -12.51 6.42 -15.32
N THR A 4 -11.85 5.37 -15.80
CA THR A 4 -11.18 4.39 -14.94
C THR A 4 -10.04 5.12 -14.24
N LEU A 5 -10.25 5.53 -12.99
CA LEU A 5 -9.17 5.87 -12.07
C LEU A 5 -8.42 4.59 -11.72
N SER A 6 -7.70 4.05 -12.70
CA SER A 6 -6.64 3.09 -12.47
C SER A 6 -5.35 3.90 -12.41
N ILE A 7 -4.74 3.96 -11.24
CA ILE A 7 -3.28 4.09 -11.20
C ILE A 7 -2.79 2.64 -11.16
N PRO A 8 -2.53 1.99 -12.32
CA PRO A 8 -1.73 0.78 -12.27
C PRO A 8 -0.40 1.17 -11.59
N ILE A 9 0.00 0.43 -10.56
CA ILE A 9 1.33 0.61 -9.96
C ILE A 9 2.32 0.26 -11.06
N MET A 10 2.81 1.27 -11.77
CA MET A 10 3.75 1.11 -12.87
C MET A 10 5.13 0.96 -12.23
N LEU A 11 5.48 -0.29 -11.94
CA LEU A 11 6.78 -0.60 -11.39
C LEU A 11 7.85 -0.44 -12.47
N PRO A 12 9.00 0.17 -12.15
CA PRO A 12 10.10 0.33 -13.09
C PRO A 12 10.90 -0.96 -13.28
N PHE A 13 10.48 -2.05 -12.64
CA PHE A 13 11.09 -3.36 -12.71
C PHE A 13 10.02 -4.44 -12.90
N LYS A 14 10.46 -5.60 -13.37
CA LYS A 14 9.61 -6.79 -13.43
C LYS A 14 9.53 -7.42 -12.03
N PRO A 15 8.32 -7.62 -11.47
CA PRO A 15 8.14 -8.30 -10.18
C PRO A 15 8.74 -9.70 -10.17
N GLU A 16 9.45 -10.04 -9.09
CA GLU A 16 10.00 -11.38 -8.82
C GLU A 16 9.53 -11.83 -7.42
N PRO A 17 8.46 -12.62 -7.32
CA PRO A 17 7.95 -13.11 -6.04
C PRO A 17 8.99 -14.00 -5.37
N ASN A 18 9.42 -13.65 -4.16
CA ASN A 18 10.41 -14.41 -3.40
C ASN A 18 9.76 -15.55 -2.59
N GLU A 19 8.58 -15.30 -2.02
CA GLU A 19 7.79 -16.22 -1.20
C GLU A 19 6.31 -16.16 -1.60
N ASP A 20 5.58 -17.24 -1.32
CA ASP A 20 4.12 -17.19 -1.28
C ASP A 20 3.70 -16.54 0.05
N LEU A 21 3.11 -15.34 -0.03
CA LEU A 21 2.66 -14.59 1.14
C LEU A 21 1.25 -14.99 1.61
N SER A 22 0.63 -16.03 1.01
CA SER A 22 -0.64 -16.56 1.49
C SER A 22 -0.53 -16.97 2.97
N GLY A 23 -1.32 -16.33 3.84
CA GLY A 23 -1.28 -16.53 5.30
C GLY A 23 -0.13 -15.84 6.06
N CYS A 24 0.89 -15.29 5.38
CA CYS A 24 1.97 -14.54 6.04
C CYS A 24 1.53 -13.18 6.58
N LEU A 25 0.42 -12.63 6.09
CA LEU A 25 -0.19 -11.43 6.65
C LEU A 25 -0.84 -11.69 8.02
N ASP A 26 -1.23 -12.94 8.30
CA ASP A 26 -1.81 -13.34 9.59
C ASP A 26 -0.73 -13.65 10.63
N ASP A 27 0.42 -14.18 10.19
CA ASP A 27 1.63 -14.37 11.02
C ASP A 27 2.90 -13.94 10.27
N LEU A 28 3.35 -12.71 10.53
CA LEU A 28 4.54 -12.13 9.90
C LEU A 28 5.83 -12.90 10.21
N GLU A 29 5.92 -13.57 11.37
CA GLU A 29 7.14 -14.30 11.77
C GLU A 29 7.32 -15.61 10.99
N SER A 30 6.27 -16.07 10.29
CA SER A 30 6.34 -17.21 9.38
C SER A 30 7.19 -16.92 8.14
N SER A 31 7.20 -15.67 7.65
CA SER A 31 7.97 -15.26 6.47
C SER A 31 9.47 -15.32 6.74
N SER A 32 10.25 -15.93 5.83
CA SER A 32 11.70 -15.91 5.95
C SER A 32 12.26 -14.53 5.58
N LEU A 33 11.64 -13.86 4.61
CA LEU A 33 11.98 -12.48 4.22
C LEU A 33 11.90 -11.55 5.43
N PHE A 34 10.78 -11.59 6.18
CA PHE A 34 10.59 -10.75 7.36
C PHE A 34 11.69 -10.96 8.41
N ARG A 35 12.07 -12.22 8.67
CA ARG A 35 13.09 -12.57 9.67
C ARG A 35 14.50 -12.12 9.28
N MET A 36 14.77 -11.95 7.99
CA MET A 36 16.06 -11.46 7.48
C MET A 36 16.18 -9.94 7.48
N LEU A 37 15.07 -9.21 7.67
CA LEU A 37 15.08 -7.75 7.68
C LEU A 37 15.79 -7.17 8.92
N PRO A 38 16.44 -6.00 8.79
CA PRO A 38 17.00 -5.29 9.94
C PRO A 38 15.89 -4.85 10.91
N ASN A 39 16.25 -4.61 12.17
CA ASN A 39 15.28 -4.33 13.25
C ASN A 39 14.32 -3.17 12.93
N ASN A 40 14.84 -2.07 12.40
CA ASN A 40 14.04 -0.91 12.00
C ASN A 40 13.03 -1.25 10.89
N ALA A 41 13.45 -2.03 9.89
CA ALA A 41 12.55 -2.47 8.81
C ALA A 41 11.46 -3.42 9.32
N ARG A 42 11.79 -4.31 10.27
CA ARG A 42 10.78 -5.19 10.91
C ARG A 42 9.72 -4.40 11.66
N GLU A 43 10.10 -3.32 12.34
CA GLU A 43 9.13 -2.43 13.00
C GLU A 43 8.19 -1.76 12.00
N TYR A 44 8.69 -1.30 10.85
CA TYR A 44 7.83 -0.76 9.79
C TYR A 44 6.86 -1.81 9.24
N VAL A 45 7.35 -3.01 8.93
CA VAL A 45 6.51 -4.09 8.39
C VAL A 45 5.42 -4.52 9.37
N ARG A 46 5.69 -4.55 10.69
CA ARG A 46 4.67 -4.88 11.70
C ARG A 46 3.50 -3.90 11.72
N ASN A 47 3.76 -2.62 11.47
CA ASN A 47 2.72 -1.60 11.42
C ASN A 47 2.06 -1.52 10.03
N SER A 48 2.78 -1.95 8.98
CA SER A 48 2.40 -1.75 7.59
C SER A 48 2.68 -3.01 6.76
N PRO A 49 1.79 -4.02 6.79
CA PRO A 49 2.02 -5.31 6.12
C PRO A 49 2.22 -5.23 4.61
N HIS A 50 1.62 -4.22 3.95
CA HIS A 50 1.79 -3.95 2.52
C HIS A 50 3.25 -3.64 2.13
N LEU A 51 4.10 -3.23 3.09
CA LEU A 51 5.54 -3.09 2.86
C LEU A 51 6.21 -4.45 2.65
N LEU A 52 5.77 -5.50 3.34
CA LEU A 52 6.27 -6.86 3.12
C LEU A 52 5.86 -7.37 1.74
N GLU A 53 4.62 -7.10 1.32
CA GLU A 53 4.14 -7.41 -0.04
C GLU A 53 5.04 -6.79 -1.11
N TYR A 54 5.41 -5.52 -0.93
CA TYR A 54 6.34 -4.82 -1.80
C TYR A 54 7.71 -5.48 -1.84
N LEU A 55 8.31 -5.73 -0.68
CA LEU A 55 9.65 -6.32 -0.58
C LEU A 55 9.68 -7.73 -1.18
N ASN A 56 8.59 -8.48 -1.06
CA ASN A 56 8.48 -9.81 -1.62
C ASN A 56 8.52 -9.84 -3.14
N ILE A 57 8.11 -8.78 -3.83
CA ILE A 57 8.15 -8.71 -5.30
C ILE A 57 9.37 -7.97 -5.85
N LEU A 58 10.17 -7.35 -4.98
CA LEU A 58 11.36 -6.61 -5.37
C LEU A 58 12.45 -7.60 -5.82
N PRO A 59 13.05 -7.44 -7.01
CA PRO A 59 14.10 -8.32 -7.49
C PRO A 59 15.43 -7.99 -6.78
N VAL A 60 15.58 -8.51 -5.57
CA VAL A 60 16.73 -8.28 -4.68
C VAL A 60 18.06 -8.80 -5.26
N ASN A 61 18.00 -9.80 -6.15
CA ASN A 61 19.20 -10.27 -6.87
C ASN A 61 19.73 -9.23 -7.87
N THR A 62 18.86 -8.33 -8.35
CA THR A 62 19.22 -7.28 -9.30
C THR A 62 19.61 -5.98 -8.61
N TYR A 63 18.80 -5.53 -7.65
CA TYR A 63 18.99 -4.23 -7.00
C TYR A 63 19.64 -4.29 -5.61
N GLY A 64 19.69 -5.47 -4.99
CA GLY A 64 20.04 -5.64 -3.58
C GLY A 64 18.87 -5.35 -2.64
N ILE A 65 19.12 -5.53 -1.34
CA ILE A 65 18.15 -5.23 -0.28
C ILE A 65 18.14 -3.71 -0.04
N PRO A 66 16.96 -3.04 -0.04
CA PRO A 66 16.87 -1.61 0.23
C PRO A 66 17.38 -1.23 1.62
N LEU A 67 18.02 -0.07 1.71
CA LEU A 67 18.39 0.55 2.98
C LEU A 67 17.19 1.29 3.57
N PHE A 68 16.91 1.07 4.85
CA PHE A 68 15.80 1.71 5.54
C PHE A 68 16.28 2.92 6.35
N PHE A 69 15.72 4.09 6.05
CA PHE A 69 15.99 5.33 6.77
C PHE A 69 14.70 5.88 7.40
N PRO A 70 14.76 6.45 8.61
CA PRO A 70 13.60 7.10 9.22
C PRO A 70 13.21 8.39 8.51
N GLU A 71 14.18 9.07 7.88
CA GLU A 71 13.99 10.29 7.12
C GLU A 71 15.05 10.44 6.04
N LEU A 72 14.76 11.24 5.01
CA LEU A 72 15.70 11.50 3.92
C LEU A 72 16.80 12.46 4.36
N THR A 73 17.99 11.94 4.65
CA THR A 73 19.13 12.77 5.04
C THR A 73 19.85 13.38 3.83
N ARG A 74 20.59 14.48 4.04
CA ARG A 74 21.44 15.07 2.98
C ARG A 74 22.56 14.13 2.51
N GLU A 75 22.91 13.14 3.33
CA GLU A 75 23.92 12.13 3.05
C GLU A 75 23.39 11.09 2.06
N ALA A 76 22.11 10.72 2.15
CA ALA A 76 21.46 9.84 1.18
C ALA A 76 21.59 10.39 -0.25
N ARG A 77 21.53 11.72 -0.44
CA ARG A 77 21.72 12.35 -1.77
C ARG A 77 23.11 12.13 -2.39
N LYS A 78 24.12 11.76 -1.60
CA LYS A 78 25.50 11.56 -2.07
C LYS A 78 25.80 10.09 -2.40
N MET A 79 24.85 9.18 -2.17
CA MET A 79 25.03 7.77 -2.48
C MET A 79 25.01 7.57 -4.00
N GLU A 80 26.01 6.85 -4.52
CA GLU A 80 26.16 6.60 -5.97
C GLU A 80 25.21 5.53 -6.50
N ASN A 81 24.67 4.66 -5.62
CA ASN A 81 23.74 3.59 -5.92
C ASN A 81 22.54 3.68 -4.97
N LEU A 82 21.51 4.42 -5.37
CA LEU A 82 20.31 4.63 -4.56
C LEU A 82 19.38 3.41 -4.63
N ASN A 83 19.23 2.76 -3.49
CA ASN A 83 18.22 1.73 -3.21
C ASN A 83 17.83 1.88 -1.75
N LEU A 84 16.86 2.77 -1.47
CA LEU A 84 16.46 3.10 -0.10
C LEU A 84 14.97 3.32 0.05
N ILE A 85 14.44 2.96 1.22
CA ILE A 85 13.05 3.12 1.60
C ILE A 85 12.99 4.00 2.85
N TYR A 86 12.07 4.97 2.84
CA TYR A 86 11.77 5.79 4.02
C TYR A 86 10.25 6.02 4.16
N PRO A 87 9.75 6.19 5.40
CA PRO A 87 8.35 6.52 5.62
C PRO A 87 8.05 7.96 5.21
N ALA A 88 6.95 8.18 4.50
CA ALA A 88 6.49 9.50 4.05
C ALA A 88 5.10 9.87 4.62
N GLY A 89 4.46 8.97 5.35
CA GLY A 89 3.16 9.17 6.00
C GLY A 89 2.92 8.11 7.09
N SER A 90 1.67 7.94 7.52
CA SER A 90 1.31 6.89 8.49
C SER A 90 1.48 5.49 7.91
N ASP A 91 1.06 5.31 6.65
CA ASP A 91 1.00 4.02 5.96
C ASP A 91 1.58 4.12 4.54
N THR A 92 2.38 5.16 4.27
CA THR A 92 3.00 5.38 2.96
C THR A 92 4.51 5.36 3.12
N PHE A 93 5.17 4.56 2.29
CA PHE A 93 6.63 4.57 2.13
C PHE A 93 7.01 5.00 0.73
N ILE A 94 8.19 5.59 0.59
CA ILE A 94 8.77 5.92 -0.71
C ILE A 94 10.05 5.11 -0.88
N HIS A 95 10.09 4.30 -1.94
CA HIS A 95 11.33 3.69 -2.40
C HIS A 95 11.97 4.58 -3.46
N ILE A 96 13.16 5.10 -3.14
CA ILE A 96 14.03 5.74 -4.13
C ILE A 96 14.95 4.68 -4.72
N LEU A 97 14.71 4.37 -5.99
CA LEU A 97 15.46 3.37 -6.75
C LEU A 97 16.17 4.03 -7.92
N GLN A 98 17.47 3.82 -8.04
CA GLN A 98 18.25 4.38 -9.15
C GLN A 98 17.89 3.74 -10.48
N ASP A 99 17.74 4.57 -11.51
CA ASP A 99 17.68 4.11 -12.88
C ASP A 99 19.12 4.04 -13.44
N PRO A 100 19.62 2.87 -13.88
CA PRO A 100 20.91 2.79 -14.55
C PRO A 100 20.94 3.49 -15.92
N ASN A 101 19.78 3.81 -16.51
CA ASN A 101 19.65 4.39 -17.85
C ASN A 101 19.22 5.87 -17.84
N ASP A 102 18.92 6.46 -16.68
CA ASP A 102 18.49 7.86 -16.54
C ASP A 102 19.26 8.53 -15.39
N VAL A 103 19.42 9.84 -15.47
CA VAL A 103 19.93 10.68 -14.37
C VAL A 103 18.90 10.77 -13.24
N ARG A 104 17.62 10.53 -13.53
CA ARG A 104 16.53 10.57 -12.56
C ARG A 104 16.33 9.20 -11.89
N ASN A 105 16.16 9.23 -10.58
CA ASN A 105 15.75 8.06 -9.82
C ASN A 105 14.23 7.84 -9.93
N TYR A 106 13.81 6.59 -9.80
CA TYR A 106 12.43 6.23 -9.55
C TYR A 106 12.05 6.57 -8.11
N TYR A 107 10.85 7.12 -7.95
CA TYR A 107 10.20 7.35 -6.67
C TYR A 107 8.94 6.51 -6.65
N ILE A 108 9.01 5.35 -6.00
CA ILE A 108 7.95 4.34 -6.03
C ILE A 108 7.17 4.47 -4.72
N PRO A 109 5.90 4.91 -4.76
CA PRO A 109 5.04 4.90 -3.59
C PRO A 109 4.67 3.45 -3.25
N ILE A 110 4.78 3.13 -1.97
CA ILE A 110 4.38 1.85 -1.38
C ILE A 110 3.26 2.18 -0.40
N GLU A 111 2.04 1.87 -0.81
CA GLU A 111 0.80 2.23 -0.10
C GLU A 111 -0.16 1.04 -0.11
N PRO A 112 -1.04 0.91 0.90
CA PRO A 112 -2.08 -0.09 0.90
C PRO A 112 -3.29 0.34 0.05
N PRO A 113 -3.98 -0.61 -0.60
CA PRO A 113 -3.54 -1.99 -0.83
C PRO A 113 -2.53 -2.06 -1.98
N PHE A 114 -1.44 -2.82 -1.81
CA PHE A 114 -0.36 -2.87 -2.80
C PHE A 114 -0.58 -3.97 -3.85
N LEU A 115 -0.77 -5.23 -3.42
CA LEU A 115 -1.04 -6.34 -4.35
C LEU A 115 -2.52 -6.62 -4.58
N HIS A 116 -3.41 -5.99 -3.80
CA HIS A 116 -4.85 -6.28 -3.83
C HIS A 116 -5.60 -5.11 -4.46
N SER A 117 -6.26 -5.34 -5.59
CA SER A 117 -7.11 -4.32 -6.20
C SER A 117 -8.56 -4.51 -5.77
N VAL A 118 -9.14 -3.47 -5.17
CA VAL A 118 -10.60 -3.35 -4.95
C VAL A 118 -11.28 -2.54 -6.06
N THR A 119 -10.57 -2.22 -7.15
CA THR A 119 -11.03 -1.31 -8.21
C THR A 119 -12.31 -1.81 -8.88
N SER A 120 -12.49 -3.13 -8.99
CA SER A 120 -13.71 -3.71 -9.55
C SER A 120 -14.96 -3.45 -8.69
N LEU A 121 -14.79 -3.24 -7.38
CA LEU A 121 -15.87 -2.95 -6.44
C LEU A 121 -16.19 -1.46 -6.37
N MET A 122 -15.24 -0.58 -6.72
CA MET A 122 -15.39 0.87 -6.61
C MET A 122 -16.66 1.42 -7.28
N PRO A 123 -17.01 1.05 -8.53
CA PRO A 123 -18.24 1.54 -9.15
C PRO A 123 -19.51 1.14 -8.40
N ALA A 124 -19.53 -0.04 -7.78
CA ALA A 124 -20.66 -0.51 -6.99
C ALA A 124 -20.78 0.25 -5.67
N VAL A 125 -19.64 0.51 -5.01
CA VAL A 125 -19.57 1.31 -3.78
C VAL A 125 -20.02 2.74 -4.06
N GLU A 126 -19.49 3.39 -5.10
CA GLU A 126 -19.86 4.76 -5.49
C GLU A 126 -21.35 4.88 -5.78
N ARG A 127 -21.91 3.94 -6.54
CA ARG A 127 -23.34 3.95 -6.85
C ARG A 127 -24.18 3.82 -5.58
N ARG A 128 -23.80 2.93 -4.67
CA ARG A 128 -24.52 2.73 -3.41
C ARG A 128 -24.38 3.93 -2.48
N LEU A 129 -23.23 4.61 -2.48
CA LEU A 129 -23.04 5.86 -1.74
C LEU A 129 -24.01 6.95 -2.20
N ILE A 130 -24.22 7.11 -3.51
CA ILE A 130 -25.18 8.08 -4.06
C ILE A 130 -26.59 7.81 -3.52
N ASP A 131 -27.06 6.55 -3.59
CA ASP A 131 -28.38 6.18 -3.08
C ASP A 131 -28.55 6.49 -1.58
N LEU A 132 -27.50 6.25 -0.78
CA LEU A 132 -27.52 6.51 0.65
C LEU A 132 -27.43 8.01 0.98
N LEU A 133 -26.69 8.78 0.18
CA LEU A 133 -26.59 10.23 0.33
C LEU A 133 -27.94 10.91 0.02
N ASP A 134 -28.65 10.46 -1.01
CA ASP A 134 -29.98 10.99 -1.37
C ASP A 134 -31.02 10.72 -0.27
N ALA A 135 -30.81 9.67 0.53
CA ALA A 135 -31.65 9.29 1.66
C ALA A 135 -31.27 10.00 2.98
N LEU A 136 -30.20 10.80 3.01
CA LEU A 136 -29.83 11.55 4.21
C LEU A 136 -30.82 12.69 4.47
N GLU A 137 -31.42 12.67 5.65
CA GLU A 137 -32.30 13.76 6.11
C GLU A 137 -31.51 15.02 6.50
N GLU A 138 -30.26 14.85 6.94
CA GLU A 138 -29.39 15.92 7.43
C GLU A 138 -28.18 16.12 6.52
N ASN A 139 -27.92 17.37 6.13
CA ASN A 139 -26.73 17.75 5.38
C ASN A 139 -25.62 18.18 6.34
N PRO A 140 -24.48 17.46 6.40
CA PRO A 140 -23.38 17.82 7.29
C PRO A 140 -22.75 19.16 6.87
N GLY A 141 -22.67 20.08 7.82
CA GLY A 141 -22.24 21.47 7.59
C GLY A 141 -20.73 21.65 7.69
N THR A 142 -20.06 20.88 8.55
CA THR A 142 -18.61 20.96 8.78
C THR A 142 -17.84 19.83 8.10
N GLU A 143 -16.52 19.98 7.99
CA GLU A 143 -15.64 18.94 7.45
C GLU A 143 -15.64 17.70 8.35
N GLU A 144 -15.62 17.88 9.67
CA GLU A 144 -15.65 16.80 10.65
C GLU A 144 -16.94 15.99 10.55
N GLU A 145 -18.09 16.66 10.44
CA GLU A 145 -19.39 16.01 10.24
C GLU A 145 -19.43 15.22 8.93
N ARG A 146 -18.87 15.76 7.85
CA ARG A 146 -18.78 15.07 6.55
C ARG A 146 -17.95 13.80 6.65
N ILE A 147 -16.80 13.85 7.34
CA ILE A 147 -15.94 12.66 7.55
C ILE A 147 -16.70 11.59 8.32
N VAL A 148 -17.44 11.96 9.38
CA VAL A 148 -18.23 11.02 10.18
C VAL A 148 -19.34 10.37 9.36
N VAL A 149 -20.11 11.17 8.61
CA VAL A 149 -21.18 10.66 7.76
C VAL A 149 -20.62 9.73 6.69
N LEU A 150 -19.56 10.13 5.99
CA LEU A 150 -18.96 9.32 4.92
C LEU A 150 -18.46 7.97 5.46
N LYS A 151 -17.76 7.95 6.60
CA LYS A 151 -17.30 6.71 7.24
C LYS A 151 -18.45 5.78 7.60
N ARG A 152 -19.55 6.33 8.11
CA ARG A 152 -20.77 5.56 8.42
C ARG A 152 -21.35 4.92 7.16
N LEU A 153 -21.55 5.70 6.10
CA LEU A 153 -22.14 5.21 4.85
C LEU A 153 -21.29 4.12 4.20
N VAL A 154 -19.96 4.31 4.14
CA VAL A 154 -19.05 3.29 3.63
C VAL A 154 -19.16 1.99 4.46
N GLY A 155 -19.27 2.11 5.78
CA GLY A 155 -19.47 0.97 6.68
C GLY A 155 -20.79 0.22 6.47
N GLU A 156 -21.83 0.87 5.96
CA GLU A 156 -23.11 0.22 5.61
C GLU A 156 -23.05 -0.52 4.27
N ILE A 157 -22.13 -0.15 3.40
CA ILE A 157 -21.96 -0.74 2.07
C ILE A 157 -21.07 -1.99 2.12
N ILE A 158 -20.00 -1.93 2.92
CA ILE A 158 -18.98 -2.96 2.96
C ILE A 158 -19.41 -4.07 3.92
N TYR A 159 -19.26 -5.32 3.47
CA TYR A 159 -19.44 -6.49 4.29
C TYR A 159 -18.10 -7.22 4.46
N LEU A 160 -17.69 -7.44 5.71
CA LEU A 160 -16.51 -8.21 6.05
C LEU A 160 -16.93 -9.67 6.30
N LYS A 161 -16.62 -10.53 5.33
CA LYS A 161 -16.80 -11.97 5.45
C LYS A 161 -15.98 -12.50 6.62
N LYS A 162 -16.60 -13.19 7.57
CA LYS A 162 -15.86 -13.90 8.62
C LYS A 162 -15.39 -15.25 8.13
N GLU A 163 -14.30 -15.72 8.71
CA GLU A 163 -13.73 -17.03 8.39
C GLU A 163 -14.77 -18.14 8.69
N GLY A 164 -15.08 -18.97 7.68
CA GLY A 164 -16.10 -20.02 7.78
C GLY A 164 -17.55 -19.59 7.52
N GLU A 165 -17.81 -18.31 7.22
CA GLU A 165 -19.16 -17.84 6.89
C GLU A 165 -19.47 -18.13 5.41
N ASP A 166 -20.58 -18.81 5.13
CA ASP A 166 -21.02 -19.05 3.75
C ASP A 166 -21.95 -17.91 3.32
N ILE A 167 -21.54 -17.18 2.28
CA ILE A 167 -22.35 -16.13 1.67
C ILE A 167 -22.91 -16.80 0.42
N GLY A 168 -24.06 -17.44 0.58
CA GLY A 168 -24.69 -18.28 -0.44
C GLY A 168 -24.97 -17.59 -1.77
#